data_AF-A0A8S3EBZ0-F1
#
_entry.id   AF-A0A8S3EBZ0-F1
#
_cell.length_a   1.000
_cell.length_b   1.000
_cell.length_c   1.000
_cell.angle_alpha   90.00
_cell.angle_beta   90.00
_cell.angle_gamma   90.00
#
_symmetry.space_group_name_H-M   'P 1'
#
loop_
_entity.id
_entity.type
_entity.pdbx_description
1 polymer ?
#
loop_
_entity_poly.entity_id
_entity_poly.type
_entity_poly.pdbx_seq_one_letter_code
_entity_poly.pdbx_strand_id
1 'polypeptide(L)'
;MIVHKIVKGDTMLGVGKKHGCAAQEIMNANPRVQLWKMQTGDTFYVPAGNKISSIENLCNEILFEIFDYVDGYDIYKAFSNLNIRLENPLISSS
;
A
#
# COMPACT_ATOMS: atom_id res chain seq x y z
N MET A 1 -9.61 2.34 17.23
CA MET A 1 -9.75 3.37 16.18
C MET A 1 -9.21 4.68 16.67
N ILE A 2 -8.44 5.36 15.83
CA ILE A 2 -7.88 6.70 16.08
C ILE A 2 -8.28 7.60 14.91
N VAL A 3 -8.63 8.86 15.18
CA VAL A 3 -8.79 9.88 14.14
C VAL A 3 -7.42 10.51 13.89
N HIS A 4 -6.90 10.37 12.68
CA HIS A 4 -5.63 10.94 12.28
C HIS A 4 -5.86 12.16 11.39
N LYS A 5 -5.11 13.25 11.62
CA LYS A 5 -5.15 14.47 10.82
C LYS A 5 -3.93 14.51 9.92
N ILE A 6 -4.14 14.63 8.61
CA ILE A 6 -3.07 14.65 7.61
C ILE A 6 -2.17 15.85 7.83
N VAL A 7 -0.87 15.58 7.89
CA VAL A 7 0.20 16.58 7.87
C VAL A 7 1.05 16.44 6.61
N LYS A 8 1.85 17.47 6.31
CA LYS A 8 2.75 17.46 5.17
C LYS A 8 3.74 16.29 5.28
N GLY A 9 3.83 15.49 4.22
CA GLY A 9 4.73 14.34 4.14
C GLY A 9 4.14 13.03 4.68
N ASP A 10 2.89 13.04 5.16
CA ASP A 10 2.19 11.80 5.47
C ASP A 10 1.99 10.96 4.20
N THR A 11 2.33 9.68 4.31
CA THR A 11 1.91 8.63 3.38
C THR A 11 1.07 7.62 4.15
N MET A 12 0.18 6.88 3.48
CA MET A 12 -0.62 5.83 4.14
C MET A 12 0.26 4.79 4.82
N LEU A 13 1.41 4.48 4.22
CA LEU A 13 2.43 3.61 4.77
C LEU A 13 3.05 4.18 6.05
N GLY A 14 3.50 5.44 6.01
CA GLY A 14 4.09 6.12 7.16
C GLY A 14 3.12 6.22 8.34
N VAL A 15 1.86 6.53 8.05
CA VAL A 15 0.80 6.58 9.07
C VAL A 15 0.51 5.17 9.63
N GLY A 16 0.41 4.15 8.76
CA GLY A 16 0.22 2.76 9.17
C GLY A 16 1.31 2.29 10.14
N LYS A 17 2.58 2.48 9.77
CA LYS A 17 3.74 2.16 10.61
C LYS A 17 3.70 2.88 11.95
N LYS A 18 3.39 4.18 11.95
CA LYS A 18 3.28 4.99 13.17
C LYS A 18 2.24 4.46 14.16
N HIS A 19 1.14 3.90 13.66
CA HIS A 19 0.03 3.39 14.48
C HIS A 19 -0.02 1.86 14.59
N GLY A 20 1.00 1.17 14.05
CA GLY A 20 1.11 -0.28 14.10
C GLY A 20 -0.03 -1.01 13.38
N CYS A 21 -0.38 -0.58 12.17
CA CYS A 21 -1.36 -1.21 11.28
C CYS A 21 -0.88 -1.17 9.82
N ALA A 22 -1.42 -2.03 8.98
CA ALA A 22 -1.08 -2.02 7.55
C ALA A 22 -1.83 -0.91 6.80
N ALA A 23 -1.22 -0.36 5.75
CA ALA A 23 -1.87 0.67 4.92
C ALA A 23 -3.21 0.20 4.34
N GLN A 24 -3.33 -1.09 3.99
CA GLN A 24 -4.57 -1.69 3.51
C GLN A 24 -5.70 -1.62 4.55
N GLU A 25 -5.39 -1.74 5.84
CA GLU A 25 -6.39 -1.69 6.91
C GLU A 25 -6.94 -0.26 7.08
N ILE A 26 -6.09 0.74 6.87
CA ILE A 26 -6.52 2.14 6.79
C ILE A 26 -7.48 2.31 5.60
N MET A 27 -7.17 1.78 4.42
CA MET A 27 -8.07 1.86 3.27
C MET A 27 -9.43 1.18 3.54
N ASN A 28 -9.39 -0.01 4.13
CA ASN A 28 -10.59 -0.78 4.49
C ASN A 28 -11.45 -0.07 5.55
N ALA A 29 -10.82 0.67 6.46
CA ALA A 29 -11.52 1.48 7.47
C ALA A 29 -12.21 2.71 6.88
N ASN A 30 -11.83 3.14 5.66
CA ASN A 30 -12.32 4.37 5.03
C ASN A 30 -12.85 4.13 3.60
N PRO A 31 -13.81 3.21 3.38
CA PRO A 31 -14.22 2.77 2.05
C PRO A 31 -14.93 3.84 1.20
N ARG A 32 -15.37 4.93 1.83
CA ARG A 32 -16.05 6.06 1.17
C ARG A 32 -15.14 7.27 0.95
N VAL A 33 -13.88 7.18 1.36
CA VAL A 33 -12.92 8.29 1.29
C VAL A 33 -11.90 8.00 0.20
N GLN A 34 -11.72 8.97 -0.70
CA GLN A 34 -10.64 8.91 -1.68
C GLN A 34 -9.37 9.41 -1.01
N LEU A 35 -8.68 8.53 -0.28
CA LEU A 35 -7.52 8.85 0.55
C LEU A 35 -6.41 9.56 -0.25
N TRP A 36 -6.26 9.25 -1.54
CA TRP A 36 -5.28 9.89 -2.44
C TRP A 36 -5.65 11.33 -2.86
N LYS A 37 -6.87 11.80 -2.58
CA LYS A 37 -7.30 13.18 -2.84
C LYS A 37 -7.31 14.05 -1.58
N MET A 38 -7.03 13.46 -0.42
CA MET A 38 -7.06 14.19 0.83
C MET A 38 -5.88 15.16 0.94
N GLN A 39 -6.10 16.27 1.63
CA GLN A 39 -5.14 17.35 1.78
C GLN A 39 -4.70 17.49 3.24
N THR A 40 -3.58 18.19 3.43
CA THR A 40 -3.13 18.57 4.78
C THR A 40 -4.26 19.29 5.51
N GLY A 41 -4.59 18.79 6.70
CA GLY A 41 -5.71 19.29 7.50
C GLY A 41 -6.92 18.36 7.56
N ASP A 42 -7.11 17.52 6.55
CA ASP A 42 -8.20 16.54 6.52
C ASP A 42 -7.98 15.43 7.56
N THR A 43 -9.05 14.67 7.86
CA THR A 43 -9.00 13.59 8.85
C THR A 43 -9.56 12.28 8.31
N PHE A 44 -9.00 11.16 8.76
CA PHE A 44 -9.45 9.81 8.45
C PHE A 44 -9.26 8.86 9.64
N TYR A 45 -9.87 7.68 9.58
CA TYR A 45 -9.80 6.69 10.65
C TYR A 45 -8.61 5.74 10.48
N VAL A 46 -7.92 5.45 11.58
CA VAL A 46 -6.80 4.50 11.64
C VAL A 46 -7.11 3.39 12.64
N PRO A 47 -7.12 2.12 12.22
CA PRO A 47 -7.30 0.96 13.11
C PRO A 47 -6.00 0.60 13.83
N ALA A 48 -5.55 1.47 14.74
CA ALA A 48 -4.29 1.29 15.47
C ALA A 48 -4.21 -0.05 16.23
N GLY A 49 -3.03 -0.68 16.20
CA GLY A 49 -2.74 -1.93 16.92
C GLY A 49 -3.12 -3.22 16.20
N ASN A 50 -3.63 -3.14 14.96
CA ASN A 50 -3.82 -4.32 14.13
C ASN A 50 -2.47 -4.79 13.57
N LYS A 51 -1.89 -5.85 14.15
CA LYS A 51 -0.60 -6.36 13.67
C LYS A 51 -0.70 -6.88 12.24
N ILE A 52 0.33 -6.55 11.45
CA ILE A 52 0.66 -7.24 10.21
C ILE A 52 0.77 -8.73 10.52
N SER A 53 -0.21 -9.50 10.07
CA SER A 53 -0.38 -10.91 10.43
C SER A 53 -0.54 -11.81 9.21
N SER A 54 -0.62 -11.25 8.01
CA SER A 54 -0.74 -11.98 6.75
C SER A 54 0.46 -11.72 5.84
N ILE A 55 0.81 -12.74 5.04
CA ILE A 55 1.80 -12.62 3.96
C ILE A 55 1.40 -11.51 3.00
N GLU A 56 0.10 -11.37 2.72
CA GLU A 56 -0.44 -10.32 1.86
C GLU A 56 -0.16 -8.91 2.42
N ASN A 57 -0.39 -8.68 3.72
CA ASN A 57 -0.05 -7.40 4.34
C ASN A 57 1.46 -7.13 4.24
N LEU A 58 2.30 -8.14 4.49
CA LEU A 58 3.75 -7.99 4.36
C LEU A 58 4.17 -7.67 2.92
N CYS A 59 3.64 -8.39 1.93
CA CYS A 59 3.92 -8.13 0.52
C CYS A 59 3.49 -6.72 0.11
N ASN A 60 2.33 -6.25 0.55
CA ASN A 60 1.85 -4.90 0.26
C ASN A 60 2.76 -3.84 0.87
N GLU A 61 3.18 -3.99 2.14
CA GLU A 61 4.10 -3.06 2.80
C GLU A 61 5.46 -3.01 2.08
N ILE A 62 5.99 -4.16 1.66
CA ILE A 62 7.23 -4.24 0.87
C ILE A 62 7.06 -3.55 -0.49
N LEU A 63 5.93 -3.79 -1.18
CA LEU A 63 5.65 -3.16 -2.47
C LEU A 63 5.57 -1.64 -2.33
N PHE A 64 4.85 -1.12 -1.33
CA PHE A 64 4.77 0.31 -1.05
C PHE A 64 6.14 0.91 -0.75
N GLU A 65 6.98 0.24 0.04
CA GLU A 65 8.36 0.67 0.28
C GLU A 65 9.19 0.71 -1.00
N ILE A 66 9.05 -0.26 -1.90
CA ILE A 66 9.77 -0.23 -3.17
C ILE A 66 9.26 0.92 -4.06
N PHE A 67 7.94 1.14 -4.09
CA PHE A 67 7.33 2.16 -4.96
C PHE A 67 7.63 3.60 -4.57
N ASP A 68 7.83 3.89 -3.28
CA ASP A 68 8.25 5.23 -2.84
C ASP A 68 9.68 5.58 -3.31
N TYR A 69 10.48 4.59 -3.72
CA TYR A 69 11.91 4.75 -4.03
C TYR A 69 12.27 4.42 -5.49
N VAL A 70 11.34 3.90 -6.28
CA VAL A 70 11.58 3.47 -7.68
C VAL A 70 10.77 4.36 -8.62
N ASP A 71 11.40 4.81 -9.71
CA ASP A 71 10.70 5.62 -10.71
C ASP A 71 9.66 4.80 -11.49
N GLY A 72 8.71 5.50 -12.13
CA GLY A 72 7.61 4.85 -12.85
C GLY A 72 8.07 3.92 -13.99
N TYR A 73 9.26 4.15 -14.55
CA TYR A 73 9.79 3.33 -15.63
C TYR A 73 10.34 2.00 -15.11
N ASP A 74 11.10 2.02 -14.03
CA ASP A 74 11.62 0.82 -13.38
C ASP A 74 10.50 -0.03 -12.78
N ILE A 75 9.45 0.61 -12.25
CA ILE A 75 8.21 -0.05 -11.83
C ILE A 75 7.57 -0.78 -13.02
N TYR A 76 7.31 -0.06 -14.12
CA TYR A 76 6.70 -0.64 -15.31
C TYR A 76 7.50 -1.84 -15.83
N LYS A 77 8.83 -1.71 -15.89
CA LYS A 77 9.72 -2.78 -16.35
C LYS A 77 9.68 -4.01 -15.44
N ALA A 78 9.67 -3.81 -14.12
CA ALA A 78 9.58 -4.91 -13.15
C ALA A 78 8.25 -5.67 -13.30
N PHE A 79 7.13 -4.96 -13.40
CA PHE A 79 5.80 -5.57 -13.58
C PHE A 79 5.64 -6.25 -14.93
N SER A 80 6.13 -5.65 -16.00
CA SER A 80 6.13 -6.26 -17.35
C SER A 80 6.91 -7.58 -17.37
N ASN A 81 8.12 -7.59 -16.80
CA ASN A 81 8.93 -8.81 -16.69
C ASN A 81 8.28 -9.89 -15.82
N LEU A 82 7.61 -9.51 -14.73
CA LEU A 82 6.87 -10.44 -13.89
C LEU A 82 5.68 -11.04 -14.65
N ASN A 83 4.93 -10.22 -15.39
CA ASN A 83 3.82 -10.68 -16.21
C ASN A 83 4.28 -11.71 -17.26
N ILE A 84 5.35 -11.41 -18.01
CA ILE A 84 5.95 -12.34 -18.98
C ILE A 84 6.34 -13.67 -18.33
N ARG A 85 6.93 -13.62 -17.12
CA ARG A 85 7.33 -14.83 -16.39
C ARG A 85 6.14 -15.67 -15.91
N LEU A 86 5.00 -15.04 -15.61
CA LEU A 86 3.77 -15.72 -15.19
C LEU A 86 2.93 -16.23 -16.37
N GLU A 87 3.05 -15.63 -17.55
CA GLU A 87 2.39 -16.11 -18.78
C GLU A 87 3.11 -17.32 -19.40
N ASN A 88 4.44 -17.36 -19.33
CA ASN A 88 5.24 -18.48 -19.86
C ASN A 88 4.84 -19.89 -19.34
N PRO A 89 4.51 -20.13 -18.06
CA PRO A 89 4.10 -21.46 -17.60
C PRO A 89 2.77 -21.97 -18.19
N LEU A 90 1.95 -21.13 -18.85
CA LEU A 90 0.74 -21.58 -19.55
C LEU A 90 1.00 -22.09 -20.97
N ILE A 91 2.19 -21.85 -21.53
CA ILE A 91 2.53 -22.20 -22.93
C ILE A 91 3.40 -23.45 -23.01
N SER A 92 4.02 -23.90 -21.91
CA SER A 92 4.85 -25.11 -21.88
C SER A 92 4.11 -26.41 -21.51
N SER A 93 2.77 -26.40 -21.49
CA SER A 93 1.92 -27.54 -21.10
C SER A 93 1.10 -28.12 -22.26
N SER A 94 1.65 -28.14 -23.48
CA SER A 94 1.04 -28.76 -24.66
C SER A 94 2.06 -29.53 -25.48
#